data_AF-A0A7J2R3Z0-F1
#
_entry.id   AF-A0A7J2R3Z0-F1
#
_cell.length_a   1.000
_cell.length_b   1.000
_cell.length_c   1.000
_cell.angle_alpha   90.00
_cell.angle_beta   90.00
_cell.angle_gamma   90.00
#
_symmetry.space_group_name_H-M   'P 1'
#
loop_
_entity.id
_entity.type
_entity.pdbx_description
1 polymer ?
#
loop_
_entity_poly.entity_id
_entity_poly.type
_entity_poly.pdbx_seq_one_letter_code
_entity_poly.pdbx_strand_id
1 'polypeptide(L)'
;MLKRPKRSKIYMDTLKDKFKEKCCFKDIAFSTKEIFEIMGFNYSNVDDRQFLYRCISKWTKSTIKKFWKSKPINNKEREIYYTAFLEKCWLEKEPFGYFTDGMFQTPRTYGQYEAILNKYAIRSLVGYTTTISAMANKNMLINGKIPAELLLSQANILLKSLEISENDLLEYNNNETE
;
A
#
# COMPACT_ATOMS: atom_id res chain seq x y z
N MET A 1 -3.68 24.83 10.71
CA MET A 1 -3.43 23.37 10.65
C MET A 1 -3.20 22.85 12.06
N LEU A 2 -4.14 22.08 12.62
CA LEU A 2 -3.93 21.39 13.89
C LEU A 2 -2.84 20.33 13.69
N LYS A 3 -1.76 20.39 14.48
CA LYS A 3 -0.71 19.36 14.47
C LYS A 3 -1.33 18.04 14.91
N ARG A 4 -1.36 17.05 14.02
CA ARG A 4 -1.79 15.68 14.38
C ARG A 4 -0.93 15.17 15.53
N PRO A 5 -1.54 14.56 16.58
CA PRO A 5 -0.79 14.05 17.71
C PRO A 5 0.19 12.96 17.23
N LYS A 6 1.48 13.12 17.56
CA LYS A 6 2.49 12.09 17.32
C LYS A 6 2.21 10.93 18.27
N ARG A 7 1.82 9.77 17.72
CA ARG A 7 1.63 8.55 18.52
C ARG A 7 2.99 7.90 18.79
N SER A 8 3.15 7.34 19.99
CA SER A 8 4.41 6.70 20.41
C SER A 8 4.68 5.42 19.62
N LYS A 9 5.94 5.00 19.55
CA LYS A 9 6.32 3.72 18.94
C LYS A 9 5.59 2.54 19.62
N ILE A 10 5.55 2.55 20.95
CA ILE A 10 4.85 1.55 21.76
C ILE A 10 3.39 1.42 21.32
N TYR A 11 2.68 2.54 21.17
CA TYR A 11 1.29 2.54 20.70
C TYR A 11 1.15 1.87 19.31
N MET A 12 2.05 2.20 18.39
CA MET A 12 2.03 1.63 17.04
C MET A 12 2.29 0.12 17.03
N ASP A 13 3.19 -0.34 17.89
CA ASP A 13 3.54 -1.76 18.02
C ASP A 13 2.38 -2.54 18.65
N THR A 14 1.78 -2.04 19.74
CA THR A 14 0.57 -2.63 20.34
C THR A 14 -0.58 -2.73 19.33
N LEU A 15 -0.78 -1.69 18.53
CA LEU A 15 -1.81 -1.68 17.51
C LEU A 15 -1.52 -2.72 16.42
N LYS A 16 -0.26 -2.85 16.00
CA LYS A 16 0.19 -3.86 15.04
C LYS A 16 -0.08 -5.28 15.57
N ASP A 17 0.24 -5.54 16.83
CA ASP A 17 0.05 -6.85 17.46
C ASP A 17 -1.43 -7.22 17.56
N LYS A 18 -2.27 -6.25 17.94
CA LYS A 18 -3.73 -6.42 17.94
C LYS A 18 -4.28 -6.77 16.56
N PHE A 19 -3.82 -6.07 15.51
CA PHE A 19 -4.21 -6.34 14.14
C PHE A 19 -3.79 -7.73 13.65
N LYS A 20 -2.56 -8.12 14.00
CA LYS A 20 -1.99 -9.44 13.74
C LYS A 20 -2.85 -10.56 14.34
N GLU A 21 -3.27 -10.41 15.59
CA GLU A 21 -4.05 -11.42 16.31
C GLU A 21 -5.49 -11.54 15.79
N LYS A 22 -6.15 -10.39 15.55
CA LYS A 22 -7.59 -10.36 15.29
C LYS A 22 -7.95 -10.42 13.81
N CYS A 23 -7.14 -9.84 12.94
CA CYS A 23 -7.55 -9.56 11.55
C CYS A 23 -6.81 -10.39 10.50
N CYS A 24 -5.57 -10.81 10.75
CA CYS A 24 -4.74 -11.45 9.72
C CYS A 24 -5.00 -12.96 9.63
N PHE A 25 -4.99 -13.50 8.41
CA PHE A 25 -5.08 -14.95 8.15
C PHE A 25 -6.31 -15.61 8.77
N LYS A 26 -7.46 -14.94 8.60
CA LYS A 26 -8.77 -15.50 8.93
C LYS A 26 -9.45 -15.98 7.65
N ASP A 27 -10.18 -17.08 7.75
CA ASP A 27 -10.94 -17.67 6.64
C ASP A 27 -12.14 -16.81 6.22
N ILE A 28 -12.48 -15.80 7.03
CA ILE A 28 -13.59 -14.88 6.82
C ILE A 28 -13.02 -13.49 6.56
N ALA A 29 -13.55 -12.82 5.54
CA ALA A 29 -13.28 -11.41 5.28
C ALA A 29 -13.98 -10.54 6.32
N PHE A 30 -13.31 -9.50 6.81
CA PHE A 30 -13.94 -8.52 7.69
C PHE A 30 -14.41 -7.34 6.86
N SER A 31 -15.57 -6.78 7.16
CA SER A 31 -15.91 -5.47 6.66
C SER A 31 -14.92 -4.43 7.18
N THR A 32 -14.73 -3.36 6.41
CA THR A 32 -13.90 -2.24 6.82
C THR A 32 -14.35 -1.75 8.20
N LYS A 33 -15.67 -1.57 8.40
CA LYS A 33 -16.23 -1.11 9.67
C LYS A 33 -15.85 -2.03 10.85
N GLU A 34 -15.95 -3.34 10.69
CA GLU A 34 -15.54 -4.30 11.73
C GLU A 34 -14.06 -4.17 12.09
N ILE A 35 -13.18 -3.94 11.10
CA ILE A 35 -11.76 -3.70 11.38
C ILE A 35 -11.58 -2.45 12.27
N PHE A 36 -12.32 -1.37 12.01
CA PHE A 36 -12.25 -0.17 12.83
C PHE A 36 -12.73 -0.43 14.26
N GLU A 37 -13.84 -1.13 14.42
CA GLU A 37 -14.40 -1.50 15.72
C GLU A 37 -13.44 -2.41 16.51
N ILE A 38 -12.92 -3.47 15.88
CA ILE A 38 -11.88 -4.34 16.46
C ILE A 38 -10.71 -3.51 16.96
N MET A 39 -10.28 -2.53 16.17
CA MET A 39 -9.10 -1.72 16.46
C MET A 39 -9.36 -0.58 17.46
N GLY A 40 -10.62 -0.37 17.87
CA GLY A 40 -11.01 0.66 18.84
C GLY A 40 -11.08 2.06 18.21
N PHE A 41 -11.43 2.15 16.93
CA PHE A 41 -11.54 3.39 16.18
C PHE A 41 -12.98 3.64 15.72
N ASN A 42 -13.35 4.91 15.59
CA ASN A 42 -14.65 5.27 15.04
C ASN A 42 -14.59 5.28 13.51
N TYR A 43 -15.26 4.32 12.86
CA TYR A 43 -15.32 4.26 11.40
C TYR A 43 -15.88 5.54 10.76
N SER A 44 -16.83 6.22 11.41
CA SER A 44 -17.42 7.46 10.90
C SER A 44 -16.48 8.67 11.04
N ASN A 45 -15.40 8.56 11.82
CA ASN A 45 -14.42 9.62 12.00
C ASN A 45 -13.33 9.55 10.92
N VAL A 46 -13.22 10.60 10.12
CA VAL A 46 -12.27 10.68 8.98
C VAL A 46 -10.80 10.59 9.42
N ASP A 47 -10.43 11.21 10.54
CA ASP A 47 -9.03 11.16 11.03
C ASP A 47 -8.65 9.76 11.51
N ASP A 48 -9.56 9.06 12.19
CA ASP A 48 -9.38 7.66 12.57
C ASP A 48 -9.27 6.77 11.34
N ARG A 49 -10.16 6.96 10.34
CA ARG A 49 -10.08 6.27 9.05
C ARG A 49 -8.70 6.40 8.42
N GLN A 50 -8.28 7.64 8.19
CA GLN A 50 -6.99 7.92 7.57
C GLN A 50 -5.82 7.37 8.39
N PHE A 51 -5.89 7.43 9.72
CA PHE A 51 -4.83 6.91 10.57
C PHE A 51 -4.69 5.39 10.45
N LEU A 52 -5.78 4.64 10.61
CA LEU A 52 -5.73 3.18 10.58
C LEU A 52 -5.34 2.66 9.19
N TYR A 53 -5.85 3.27 8.12
CA TYR A 53 -5.43 2.94 6.75
C TYR A 53 -3.93 3.12 6.54
N ARG A 54 -3.35 4.22 7.03
CA ARG A 54 -1.91 4.47 6.94
C ARG A 54 -1.11 3.43 7.72
N CYS A 55 -1.59 3.02 8.90
CA CYS A 55 -0.94 1.99 9.70
C CYS A 55 -0.91 0.66 8.95
N ILE A 56 -2.05 0.18 8.48
CA ILE A 56 -2.19 -1.09 7.75
C ILE A 56 -1.36 -1.07 6.46
N SER A 57 -1.40 0.03 5.70
CA SER A 57 -0.58 0.21 4.50
C SER A 57 0.92 0.15 4.81
N LYS A 58 1.36 0.80 5.89
CA LYS A 58 2.77 0.78 6.33
C LYS A 58 3.21 -0.63 6.74
N TRP A 59 2.38 -1.35 7.49
CA TRP A 59 2.71 -2.71 7.91
C TRP A 59 2.77 -3.66 6.71
N THR A 60 1.78 -3.61 5.82
CA THR A 60 1.74 -4.43 4.59
C THR A 60 2.98 -4.20 3.72
N LYS A 61 3.36 -2.94 3.48
CA LYS A 61 4.60 -2.61 2.76
C LYS A 61 5.85 -3.16 3.43
N SER A 62 5.91 -3.07 4.76
CA SER A 62 7.03 -3.63 5.53
C SER A 62 7.12 -5.14 5.40
N THR A 63 5.98 -5.84 5.44
CA THR A 63 5.89 -7.29 5.28
C THR A 63 6.33 -7.71 3.88
N ILE A 64 5.81 -7.07 2.84
CA ILE A 64 6.23 -7.32 1.45
C ILE A 64 7.75 -7.12 1.33
N LYS A 65 8.29 -6.00 1.83
CA LYS A 65 9.73 -5.70 1.74
C LYS A 65 10.61 -6.73 2.47
N LYS A 66 10.15 -7.27 3.61
CA LYS A 66 10.89 -8.27 4.41
C LYS A 66 11.08 -9.58 3.63
N PHE A 67 10.11 -9.95 2.81
CA PHE A 67 10.08 -11.28 2.18
C PHE A 67 10.30 -11.26 0.67
N TRP A 68 10.03 -10.15 0.00
CA TRP A 68 10.26 -10.01 -1.42
C TRP A 68 11.76 -9.90 -1.71
N LYS A 69 12.25 -10.79 -2.58
CA LYS A 69 13.63 -10.72 -3.09
C LYS A 69 13.62 -9.86 -4.36
N SER A 70 14.53 -8.90 -4.45
CA SER A 70 14.66 -7.97 -5.60
C SER A 70 15.14 -8.61 -6.91
N LYS A 71 15.39 -9.92 -6.95
CA LYS A 71 15.86 -10.58 -8.16
C LYS A 71 14.69 -10.77 -9.14
N PRO A 72 14.92 -10.62 -10.45
CA PRO A 72 13.91 -10.95 -11.45
C PRO A 72 13.58 -12.44 -11.34
N ILE A 73 12.34 -12.74 -10.97
CA ILE A 73 11.80 -14.10 -10.88
C ILE A 73 11.14 -14.42 -12.23
N ASN A 74 11.47 -15.57 -12.81
CA ASN A 74 10.83 -16.01 -14.06
C ASN A 74 9.33 -16.30 -13.80
N ASN A 75 8.48 -16.22 -14.83
CA ASN A 75 7.03 -16.38 -14.64
C ASN A 75 6.61 -17.73 -14.02
N LYS A 76 7.39 -18.80 -14.21
CA LYS A 76 7.10 -20.13 -13.66
C LYS A 76 7.39 -20.25 -12.16
N GLU A 77 8.31 -19.45 -11.64
CA GLU A 77 8.72 -19.47 -10.23
C GLU A 77 7.89 -18.53 -9.35
N ARG A 78 7.18 -17.56 -9.93
CA ARG A 78 6.44 -16.53 -9.17
C ARG A 78 5.41 -17.12 -8.21
N GLU A 79 4.67 -18.12 -8.66
CA GLU A 79 3.66 -18.80 -7.84
C GLU A 79 4.31 -19.59 -6.69
N ILE A 80 5.43 -20.25 -6.92
CA ILE A 80 6.20 -20.96 -5.87
C ILE A 80 6.68 -19.97 -4.80
N TYR A 81 7.26 -18.84 -5.22
CA TYR A 81 7.71 -17.81 -4.29
C TYR A 81 6.57 -17.16 -3.53
N TYR A 82 5.43 -16.95 -4.19
CA TYR A 82 4.24 -16.44 -3.55
C TYR A 82 3.68 -17.40 -2.52
N THR A 83 3.57 -18.69 -2.83
CA THR A 83 3.10 -19.71 -1.87
C THR A 83 4.02 -19.74 -0.66
N ALA A 84 5.34 -19.78 -0.86
CA ALA A 84 6.31 -19.70 0.23
C ALA A 84 6.21 -18.40 1.04
N PHE A 85 5.93 -17.27 0.38
CA PHE A 85 5.68 -15.98 1.03
C PHE A 85 4.41 -16.03 1.89
N LEU A 86 3.30 -16.57 1.37
CA LEU A 86 2.06 -16.70 2.12
C LEU A 86 2.20 -17.64 3.29
N GLU A 87 2.80 -18.81 3.11
CA GLU A 87 3.05 -19.79 4.17
C GLU A 87 3.85 -19.15 5.30
N LYS A 88 4.90 -18.40 4.96
CA LYS A 88 5.71 -17.69 5.95
C LYS A 88 4.90 -16.62 6.67
N CYS A 89 4.12 -15.82 5.96
CA CYS A 89 3.29 -14.81 6.60
C CYS A 89 2.21 -15.46 7.49
N TRP A 90 1.66 -16.60 7.08
CA TRP A 90 0.68 -17.37 7.85
C TRP A 90 1.29 -17.91 9.16
N LEU A 91 2.48 -18.52 9.08
CA LEU A 91 3.21 -19.08 10.22
C LEU A 91 3.64 -17.99 11.20
N GLU A 92 4.16 -16.87 10.69
CA GLU A 92 4.60 -15.74 11.52
C GLU A 92 3.45 -14.81 11.93
N LYS A 93 2.24 -15.03 11.40
CA LYS A 93 1.08 -14.14 11.50
C LYS A 93 1.43 -12.68 11.14
N GLU A 94 2.23 -12.47 10.09
CA GLU A 94 2.68 -11.12 9.72
C GLU A 94 1.53 -10.27 9.18
N PRO A 95 1.41 -8.98 9.56
CA PRO A 95 0.35 -8.12 9.05
C PRO A 95 0.38 -8.02 7.53
N PHE A 96 -0.61 -8.63 6.90
CA PHE A 96 -0.69 -8.72 5.45
C PHE A 96 -2.13 -8.87 4.98
N GLY A 97 -2.57 -7.91 4.17
CA GLY A 97 -3.89 -7.90 3.57
C GLY A 97 -4.17 -6.56 2.91
N TYR A 98 -5.39 -6.40 2.41
CA TYR A 98 -5.79 -5.22 1.66
C TYR A 98 -7.29 -4.96 1.84
N PHE A 99 -7.67 -3.71 1.64
CA PHE A 99 -9.08 -3.33 1.53
C PHE A 99 -9.50 -3.36 0.05
N THR A 100 -10.61 -4.03 -0.23
CA THR A 100 -11.30 -4.06 -1.52
C THR A 100 -12.80 -4.05 -1.26
N ASP A 101 -13.53 -3.20 -1.96
CA ASP A 101 -15.00 -3.19 -1.94
C ASP A 101 -15.61 -3.14 -0.52
N GLY A 102 -15.01 -2.33 0.36
CA GLY A 102 -15.45 -2.20 1.75
C GLY A 102 -15.12 -3.38 2.65
N MET A 103 -14.26 -4.30 2.21
CA MET A 103 -13.83 -5.49 2.96
C MET A 103 -12.31 -5.56 3.10
N PHE A 104 -11.81 -5.96 4.26
CA PHE A 104 -10.44 -6.36 4.49
C PHE A 104 -10.26 -7.86 4.28
N GLN A 105 -9.29 -8.23 3.44
CA GLN A 105 -8.99 -9.61 3.10
C GLN A 105 -7.48 -9.87 3.07
N THR A 106 -7.09 -11.10 3.41
CA THR A 106 -5.77 -11.64 3.09
C THR A 106 -5.87 -12.33 1.72
N PRO A 107 -4.94 -12.07 0.77
CA PRO A 107 -4.98 -12.70 -0.54
C PRO A 107 -4.79 -14.21 -0.44
N ARG A 108 -5.61 -14.95 -1.18
CA ARG A 108 -5.65 -16.42 -1.23
C ARG A 108 -5.01 -16.99 -2.49
N THR A 109 -4.93 -16.19 -3.55
CA THR A 109 -4.39 -16.62 -4.85
C THR A 109 -3.27 -15.70 -5.32
N TYR A 110 -2.37 -16.22 -6.15
CA TYR A 110 -1.28 -15.44 -6.73
C TYR A 110 -1.79 -14.21 -7.49
N GLY A 111 -2.89 -14.34 -8.24
CA GLY A 111 -3.49 -13.21 -8.96
C GLY A 111 -3.94 -12.07 -8.04
N GLN A 112 -4.55 -12.37 -6.88
CA GLN A 112 -4.91 -11.35 -5.89
C GLN A 112 -3.66 -10.65 -5.32
N TYR A 113 -2.61 -11.42 -5.08
CA TYR A 113 -1.34 -10.88 -4.62
C TYR A 113 -0.63 -10.00 -5.65
N GLU A 114 -0.59 -10.45 -6.90
CA GLU A 114 -0.01 -9.70 -8.02
C GLU A 114 -0.76 -8.38 -8.21
N ALA A 115 -2.10 -8.38 -8.12
CA ALA A 115 -2.90 -7.16 -8.15
C ALA A 115 -2.54 -6.19 -7.00
N ILE A 116 -2.30 -6.69 -5.78
CA ILE A 116 -1.85 -5.86 -4.64
C ILE A 116 -0.46 -5.26 -4.92
N LEU A 117 0.49 -6.06 -5.40
CA LEU A 117 1.84 -5.60 -5.75
C LEU A 117 1.78 -4.53 -6.84
N ASN A 118 1.01 -4.76 -7.89
CA ASN A 118 0.79 -3.81 -8.96
C ASN A 118 0.17 -2.52 -8.43
N LYS A 119 -0.85 -2.60 -7.58
CA LYS A 119 -1.46 -1.43 -6.92
C LYS A 119 -0.44 -0.62 -6.11
N TYR A 120 0.44 -1.27 -5.35
CA TYR A 120 1.49 -0.58 -4.61
C TYR A 120 2.58 0.02 -5.52
N ALA A 121 2.95 -0.69 -6.59
CA ALA A 121 3.93 -0.23 -7.56
C ALA A 121 3.40 1.01 -8.31
N ILE A 122 2.17 0.95 -8.81
CA ILE A 122 1.48 2.07 -9.46
C ILE A 122 1.37 3.26 -8.50
N ARG A 123 0.88 3.05 -7.27
CA ARG A 123 0.81 4.13 -6.26
C ARG A 123 2.16 4.78 -5.99
N SER A 124 3.22 3.99 -5.92
CA SER A 124 4.58 4.50 -5.69
C SER A 124 5.08 5.28 -6.90
N LEU A 125 4.80 4.79 -8.11
CA LEU A 125 5.15 5.46 -9.37
C LEU A 125 4.38 6.77 -9.53
N VAL A 126 3.07 6.78 -9.30
CA VAL A 126 2.22 7.99 -9.36
C VAL A 126 2.65 8.99 -8.29
N GLY A 127 2.87 8.57 -7.05
CA GLY A 127 3.37 9.48 -6.00
C GLY A 127 4.73 10.08 -6.35
N TYR A 128 5.60 9.29 -7.00
CA TYR A 128 6.88 9.76 -7.52
C TYR A 128 6.68 10.77 -8.66
N THR A 129 5.80 10.50 -9.62
CA THR A 129 5.52 11.43 -10.74
C THR A 129 4.90 12.73 -10.27
N THR A 130 3.97 12.72 -9.32
CA THR A 130 3.39 13.95 -8.73
C THR A 130 4.46 14.78 -8.03
N THR A 131 5.34 14.14 -7.26
CA THR A 131 6.42 14.84 -6.56
C THR A 131 7.38 15.49 -7.56
N ILE A 132 7.77 14.76 -8.61
CA ILE A 132 8.65 15.29 -9.65
C ILE A 132 7.96 16.39 -10.45
N SER A 133 6.67 16.26 -10.77
CA SER A 133 5.91 17.30 -11.46
C SER A 133 5.91 18.62 -10.68
N ALA A 134 5.67 18.55 -9.37
CA ALA A 134 5.73 19.73 -8.50
C ALA A 134 7.14 20.35 -8.45
N MET A 135 8.19 19.54 -8.55
CA MET A 135 9.58 20.01 -8.64
C MET A 135 9.90 20.63 -10.00
N ALA A 136 9.43 20.02 -11.09
CA ALA A 136 9.61 20.47 -12.46
C ALA A 136 8.95 21.84 -12.68
N ASN A 137 7.72 22.03 -12.19
CA ASN A 137 7.01 23.31 -12.22
C ASN A 137 7.75 24.44 -11.47
N LYS A 138 8.71 24.09 -10.60
CA LYS A 138 9.55 25.01 -9.84
C LYS A 138 10.99 25.07 -10.37
N ASN A 139 11.27 24.49 -11.54
CA ASN A 139 12.60 24.39 -12.14
C ASN A 139 13.66 23.79 -11.20
N MET A 140 13.27 22.84 -10.34
CA MET A 140 14.16 22.24 -9.35
C MET A 140 15.00 21.10 -9.93
N LEU A 141 16.14 20.85 -9.29
CA LEU A 141 17.01 19.71 -9.56
C LEU A 141 16.78 18.58 -8.55
N ILE A 142 16.72 17.33 -9.00
CA ILE A 142 16.75 16.15 -8.15
C ILE A 142 18.19 15.94 -7.67
N ASN A 143 18.35 15.88 -6.34
CA ASN A 143 19.65 15.80 -5.66
C ASN A 143 20.66 16.87 -6.14
N GLY A 144 20.17 18.03 -6.58
CA GLY A 144 21.01 19.12 -7.08
C GLY A 144 21.71 18.86 -8.42
N LYS A 145 21.40 17.77 -9.12
CA LYS A 145 22.16 17.34 -10.32
C LYS A 145 21.31 17.20 -11.59
N ILE A 146 20.10 16.65 -11.45
CA ILE A 146 19.28 16.27 -12.61
C ILE A 146 18.04 17.16 -12.66
N PRO A 147 17.76 17.86 -13.77
CA PRO A 147 16.50 18.59 -13.92
C PRO A 147 15.29 17.69 -13.67
N ALA A 148 14.39 18.11 -12.79
CA ALA A 148 13.19 17.33 -12.46
C ALA A 148 12.33 17.05 -13.71
N GLU A 149 12.29 17.98 -14.67
CA GLU A 149 11.57 17.83 -15.94
C GLU A 149 12.05 16.63 -16.77
N LEU A 150 13.35 16.31 -16.73
CA LEU A 150 13.92 15.18 -17.46
C LEU A 150 13.52 13.83 -16.85
N LEU A 151 13.33 13.78 -15.53
CA LEU A 151 12.81 12.61 -14.83
C LEU A 151 11.29 12.49 -14.97
N LEU A 152 10.57 13.62 -15.07
CA LEU A 152 9.13 13.64 -15.30
C LEU A 152 8.78 13.02 -16.65
N SER A 153 9.52 13.38 -17.71
CA SER A 153 9.28 12.84 -19.05
C SER A 153 9.46 11.32 -19.11
N GLN A 154 10.52 10.80 -18.48
CA GLN A 154 10.76 9.35 -18.39
C GLN A 154 9.67 8.63 -17.60
N ALA A 155 9.24 9.19 -16.47
CA ALA A 155 8.20 8.58 -15.66
C ALA A 155 6.84 8.57 -16.38
N ASN A 156 6.52 9.62 -17.16
CA ASN A 156 5.32 9.69 -17.99
C ASN A 156 5.36 8.66 -19.14
N ILE A 157 6.52 8.42 -19.76
CA ILE A 157 6.68 7.36 -20.76
C ILE A 157 6.38 5.99 -20.14
N LEU A 158 6.94 5.72 -18.95
CA LEU A 158 6.71 4.47 -18.24
C LEU A 158 5.23 4.29 -17.86
N LEU A 159 4.56 5.34 -17.39
CA LEU A 159 3.12 5.29 -17.08
C LEU A 159 2.29 4.98 -18.34
N LYS A 160 2.60 5.61 -19.47
CA LYS A 160 1.94 5.33 -20.76
C LYS A 160 2.17 3.90 -21.24
N SER A 161 3.39 3.36 -21.06
CA SER A 161 3.70 1.99 -21.48
C SER A 161 3.05 0.90 -20.62
N LEU A 162 2.53 1.27 -19.45
CA LEU A 162 1.78 0.37 -18.57
C LEU A 162 0.28 0.32 -18.92
N GLU A 163 -0.17 1.06 -19.95
CA GLU A 163 -1.58 1.18 -20.37
C GLU A 163 -2.53 1.62 -19.24
N ILE A 164 -1.99 2.25 -18.18
CA ILE A 164 -2.79 2.80 -17.10
C ILE A 164 -3.47 4.06 -17.64
N SER A 165 -4.80 4.02 -17.77
CA SER A 165 -5.56 5.13 -18.34
C SER A 165 -5.63 6.32 -17.37
N GLU A 166 -5.87 7.51 -17.91
CA GLU A 166 -6.16 8.71 -17.09
C GLU A 166 -7.39 8.51 -16.19
N ASN A 167 -8.33 7.64 -16.59
CA ASN A 167 -9.49 7.28 -15.80
C ASN A 167 -9.12 6.34 -14.63
N ASP A 168 -8.20 5.40 -14.82
CA ASP A 168 -7.66 4.57 -13.72
C ASP A 168 -6.94 5.45 -12.68
N LEU A 169 -6.33 6.55 -13.14
CA LEU A 169 -5.69 7.57 -12.29
C LEU A 169 -6.71 8.47 -11.57
N LEU A 170 -7.86 8.75 -12.18
CA LEU A 170 -8.93 9.59 -11.61
C LEU A 170 -9.82 8.83 -10.62
N GLU A 171 -10.22 7.59 -10.93
CA GLU A 171 -10.89 6.70 -9.96
C GLU A 171 -10.02 6.51 -8.70
N TYR A 172 -8.69 6.45 -8.88
CA TYR A 172 -7.75 6.36 -7.77
C TYR A 172 -7.73 7.61 -6.87
N ASN A 173 -7.83 8.82 -7.44
CA ASN A 173 -7.85 10.07 -6.65
C ASN A 173 -9.21 10.32 -5.98
N ASN A 174 -10.31 9.90 -6.62
CA ASN A 174 -11.67 10.13 -6.10
C ASN A 174 -12.02 9.18 -4.93
N ASN A 175 -11.42 7.98 -4.89
CA ASN A 175 -11.59 7.01 -3.80
C ASN A 175 -10.86 7.38 -2.48
N GLU A 176 -10.14 8.51 -2.40
CA GLU A 176 -9.58 9.04 -1.15
C GLU A 176 -10.40 10.23 -0.58
N THR A 177 -11.50 10.61 -1.25
CA THR A 177 -12.39 11.74 -0.86
C THR A 177 -13.80 11.35 -0.39
N GLU A 178 -14.13 10.06 -0.32
CA GLU A 178 -15.34 9.52 0.35
C GLU A 178 -14.96 8.72 1.62
#